data_AF-D0SHY2-F1
#
_entry.id   AF-D0SHY2-F1
#
_cell.length_a   1.000
_cell.length_b   1.000
_cell.length_c   1.000
_cell.angle_alpha   90.00
_cell.angle_beta   90.00
_cell.angle_gamma   90.00
#
_symmetry.space_group_name_H-M   'P 1'
#
loop_
_entity.id
_entity.type
_entity.pdbx_description
1 polymer ?
#
loop_
_entity_poly.entity_id
_entity_poly.type
_entity_poly.pdbx_seq_one_letter_code
_entity_poly.pdbx_strand_id
1 'polypeptide(L)'
;MRCMQPKPSEVIQDPACGTAGFLIAADAYIRQHHDLYALTEQETQFYTLDAFVGVELVPNTRRLAQMNCLLHDIGGEQGAIKLGNSLGPVGQALAKADVQLATLNWVDWFNKKRVHSALGYVSPFEFQAMYYDKINPLGQVA
;
A
#
# COMPACT_ATOMS: atom_id res chain seq x y z
N MET A 1 0.95 9.08 5.49
CA MET A 1 0.37 8.52 6.72
C MET A 1 -0.13 9.58 7.71
N ARG A 2 0.56 10.71 7.92
CA ARG A 2 0.20 11.73 8.93
C ARG A 2 -1.27 12.22 8.93
N CYS A 3 -1.96 12.22 7.79
CA CYS A 3 -3.35 12.68 7.70
C CYS A 3 -4.41 11.61 8.01
N MET A 4 -4.03 10.33 8.06
CA MET A 4 -4.97 9.21 8.18
C MET A 4 -5.02 8.62 9.58
N GLN A 5 -3.87 8.63 10.28
CA GLN A 5 -3.74 8.13 11.65
C GLN A 5 -4.45 6.78 11.88
N PRO A 6 -4.15 5.74 11.07
CA PRO A 6 -4.82 4.45 11.16
C PRO A 6 -4.62 3.82 12.54
N LYS A 7 -5.60 3.03 12.98
CA LYS A 7 -5.59 2.36 14.29
C LYS A 7 -5.47 0.85 14.15
N PRO A 8 -4.97 0.14 15.17
CA PRO A 8 -4.87 -1.32 15.16
C PRO A 8 -6.21 -2.06 14.93
N SER A 9 -7.33 -1.42 15.27
CA SER A 9 -8.68 -1.99 15.18
C SER A 9 -9.39 -1.71 13.86
N GLU A 10 -8.73 -1.09 12.88
CA GLU A 10 -9.32 -0.68 11.60
C GLU A 10 -8.89 -1.61 10.45
N VAL A 11 -9.79 -1.84 9.51
CA VAL A 11 -9.48 -2.55 8.26
C VAL A 11 -8.91 -1.58 7.22
N ILE A 12 -7.68 -1.85 6.80
CA ILE A 12 -6.88 -1.05 5.87
C ILE A 12 -6.78 -1.78 4.56
N GLN A 13 -7.39 -1.23 3.51
CA GLN A 13 -7.49 -1.89 2.22
C GLN A 13 -6.83 -1.10 1.09
N ASP A 14 -6.06 -1.81 0.27
CA ASP A 14 -5.48 -1.30 -0.96
C ASP A 14 -5.92 -2.15 -2.18
N PRO A 15 -6.86 -1.67 -3.00
CA PRO A 15 -7.37 -2.41 -4.15
C PRO A 15 -6.38 -2.48 -5.34
N ALA A 16 -5.26 -1.78 -5.31
CA ALA A 16 -4.24 -1.83 -6.35
C ALA A 16 -2.84 -1.78 -5.70
N CYS A 17 -2.59 -2.77 -4.84
CA CYS A 17 -1.53 -2.66 -3.84
C CYS A 17 -0.11 -2.71 -4.40
N GLY A 18 0.09 -3.15 -5.66
CA GLY A 18 1.41 -3.27 -6.25
C GLY A 18 2.29 -4.15 -5.37
N THR A 19 3.36 -3.59 -4.81
CA THR A 19 4.29 -4.28 -3.90
C THR A 19 3.98 -4.07 -2.40
N ALA A 20 2.75 -3.65 -2.07
CA ALA A 20 2.22 -3.42 -0.72
C ALA A 20 2.81 -2.22 0.05
N GLY A 21 3.43 -1.25 -0.63
CA GLY A 21 4.09 -0.11 0.01
C GLY A 21 3.17 0.72 0.93
N PHE A 22 1.89 0.88 0.57
CA PHE A 22 0.92 1.58 1.41
C PHE A 22 0.59 0.80 2.70
N LEU A 23 0.31 -0.50 2.59
CA LEU A 23 -0.03 -1.36 3.73
C LEU A 23 1.12 -1.43 4.74
N ILE A 24 2.36 -1.57 4.25
CA ILE A 24 3.56 -1.56 5.08
C ILE A 24 3.76 -0.20 5.76
N ALA A 25 3.52 0.90 5.05
CA ALA A 25 3.60 2.22 5.65
C ALA A 25 2.52 2.43 6.73
N ALA A 26 1.35 1.80 6.60
CA ALA A 26 0.27 1.88 7.57
C ALA A 26 0.62 1.09 8.83
N ASP A 27 1.08 -0.15 8.68
CA ASP A 27 1.61 -0.97 9.77
C ASP A 27 2.73 -0.25 10.52
N ALA A 28 3.71 0.28 9.79
CA ALA A 28 4.82 1.04 10.38
C ALA A 28 4.34 2.27 11.16
N TYR A 29 3.31 2.97 10.66
CA TYR A 29 2.70 4.07 11.40
C TYR A 29 2.04 3.58 12.69
N ILE A 30 1.24 2.51 12.62
CA ILE A 30 0.52 1.97 13.77
C ILE A 30 1.51 1.54 14.87
N ARG A 31 2.53 0.76 14.52
CA ARG A 31 3.58 0.31 15.44
C ARG A 31 4.33 1.44 16.12
N GLN A 32 4.49 2.59 15.45
CA GLN A 32 5.19 3.75 16.00
C GLN A 32 4.33 4.60 16.93
N HIS A 33 3.01 4.54 16.81
CA HIS A 33 2.10 5.48 17.49
C HIS A 33 1.12 4.81 18.44
N HIS A 34 1.05 3.48 18.44
CA HIS A 34 0.15 2.71 19.30
C HIS A 34 0.94 1.63 20.04
N ASP A 35 0.59 1.43 21.32
CA ASP A 35 1.14 0.34 22.12
C ASP A 35 0.45 -0.98 21.76
N LEU A 36 1.10 -1.77 20.91
CA LEU A 36 0.57 -3.07 20.49
C LEU A 36 0.64 -4.13 21.60
N TYR A 37 1.45 -3.93 22.65
CA TYR A 37 1.51 -4.86 23.77
C TYR A 37 0.30 -4.74 24.71
N ALA A 38 -0.44 -3.64 24.60
CA ALA A 38 -1.70 -3.43 25.32
C ALA A 38 -2.91 -4.12 24.66
N LEU A 39 -2.74 -4.66 23.44
CA LEU A 39 -3.81 -5.36 22.74
C LEU A 39 -4.14 -6.70 23.42
N THR A 40 -5.41 -7.05 23.40
CA THR A 40 -5.86 -8.41 23.74
C THR A 40 -5.37 -9.41 22.69
N GLU A 41 -5.43 -10.70 23.01
CA GLU A 41 -5.11 -11.77 22.06
C GLU A 41 -5.97 -11.71 20.80
N GLN A 42 -7.28 -11.39 20.95
CA GLN A 42 -8.21 -11.26 19.83
C GLN A 42 -7.86 -10.07 18.93
N GLU A 43 -7.52 -8.92 19.51
CA GLU A 43 -7.10 -7.74 18.75
C GLU A 43 -5.75 -7.95 18.05
N THR A 44 -4.83 -8.66 18.70
CA THR A 44 -3.54 -9.03 18.11
C THR A 44 -3.73 -9.95 16.91
N GLN A 45 -4.62 -10.93 17.04
CA GLN A 45 -4.96 -11.85 15.95
C GLN A 45 -5.58 -11.07 14.77
N PHE A 46 -6.57 -10.22 15.05
CA PHE A 46 -7.18 -9.35 14.03
C PHE A 46 -6.13 -8.46 13.35
N TYR A 47 -5.29 -7.77 14.13
CA TYR A 47 -4.27 -6.88 13.60
C TYR A 47 -3.29 -7.62 12.67
N THR A 48 -2.88 -8.82 13.06
CA THR A 48 -1.89 -9.60 12.32
C THR A 48 -2.47 -10.24 11.06
N LEU A 49 -3.73 -10.71 11.11
CA LEU A 49 -4.31 -11.56 10.06
C LEU A 49 -5.32 -10.84 9.17
N ASP A 50 -6.09 -9.90 9.72
CA ASP A 50 -7.31 -9.38 9.09
C ASP A 50 -7.27 -7.86 8.82
N ALA A 51 -6.47 -7.09 9.57
CA ALA A 51 -6.46 -5.63 9.48
C ALA A 51 -5.91 -5.09 8.15
N PHE A 52 -5.12 -5.87 7.39
CA PHE A 52 -4.49 -5.41 6.15
C PHE A 52 -4.92 -6.27 4.97
N VAL A 53 -5.50 -5.63 3.96
CA VAL A 53 -6.01 -6.33 2.77
C VAL A 53 -5.52 -5.64 1.50
N GLY A 54 -4.72 -6.36 0.71
CA GLY A 54 -4.31 -5.91 -0.61
C GLY A 54 -4.98 -6.71 -1.72
N VAL A 55 -5.20 -6.09 -2.88
CA VAL A 55 -5.49 -6.80 -4.13
C VAL A 55 -4.46 -6.40 -5.17
N GLU A 56 -3.94 -7.39 -5.89
CA GLU A 56 -3.03 -7.20 -7.01
C GLU A 56 -3.45 -8.10 -8.17
N LEU A 57 -3.46 -7.55 -9.39
CA LEU A 57 -3.90 -8.25 -10.58
C LEU A 57 -2.81 -9.16 -11.14
N VAL A 58 -1.55 -8.73 -11.07
CA VAL A 58 -0.41 -9.39 -11.71
C VAL A 58 0.23 -10.40 -10.75
N PRO A 59 0.27 -11.71 -11.07
CA PRO A 59 0.75 -12.75 -10.16
C PRO A 59 2.17 -12.53 -9.62
N ASN A 60 3.12 -12.09 -10.47
CA ASN A 60 4.50 -11.86 -10.04
C ASN A 60 4.60 -10.66 -9.09
N THR A 61 3.88 -9.58 -9.37
CA THR A 61 3.80 -8.41 -8.48
C THR A 61 3.16 -8.80 -7.14
N ARG A 62 2.10 -9.62 -7.15
CA ARG A 62 1.49 -10.16 -5.93
C ARG A 62 2.50 -10.96 -5.10
N ARG A 63 3.32 -11.81 -5.72
CA ARG A 63 4.33 -12.59 -4.98
C ARG A 63 5.30 -11.68 -4.23
N LEU A 64 5.79 -10.62 -4.88
CA LEU A 64 6.64 -9.62 -4.24
C LEU A 64 5.90 -8.90 -3.11
N ALA A 65 4.64 -8.54 -3.33
CA ALA A 65 3.80 -7.92 -2.30
C ALA A 65 3.62 -8.83 -1.07
N GLN A 66 3.35 -10.12 -1.28
CA GLN A 66 3.23 -11.10 -0.20
C GLN A 66 4.55 -11.31 0.55
N MET A 67 5.68 -11.38 -0.17
CA MET A 67 7.01 -11.45 0.46
C MET A 67 7.28 -10.21 1.31
N ASN A 68 6.97 -9.03 0.79
CA ASN A 68 7.12 -7.78 1.54
C ASN A 68 6.23 -7.80 2.80
N CYS A 69 4.94 -8.13 2.68
CA CYS A 69 4.05 -8.24 3.85
C CYS A 69 4.57 -9.24 4.89
N LEU A 70 5.03 -10.42 4.46
CA LEU A 70 5.57 -11.44 5.35
C LEU A 70 6.80 -10.94 6.15
N LEU A 71 7.72 -10.25 5.48
CA LEU A 71 8.90 -9.65 6.13
C LEU A 71 8.56 -8.52 7.12
N HIS A 72 7.32 -8.02 7.07
CA HIS A 72 6.79 -7.01 7.97
C HIS A 72 5.76 -7.57 8.97
N ASP A 73 5.65 -8.90 9.09
CA ASP A 73 4.69 -9.60 9.96
C ASP A 73 3.22 -9.29 9.65
N ILE A 74 2.90 -9.01 8.38
CA ILE A 74 1.54 -8.69 7.92
C ILE A 74 0.91 -9.89 7.20
N GLY A 75 -0.26 -10.33 7.67
CA GLY A 75 -1.12 -11.35 7.04
C GLY A 75 -0.77 -12.80 7.38
N GLY A 76 0.26 -13.06 8.19
CA GLY A 76 0.69 -14.39 8.59
C GLY A 76 0.90 -15.37 7.41
N GLU A 77 0.67 -16.65 7.65
CA GLU A 77 0.77 -17.70 6.60
C GLU A 77 -0.32 -17.59 5.52
N GLN A 78 -1.45 -16.96 5.85
CA GLN A 78 -2.60 -16.80 4.96
C GLN A 78 -2.31 -15.76 3.86
N GLY A 79 -1.49 -14.75 4.20
CA GLY A 79 -1.07 -13.66 3.35
C GLY A 79 -2.13 -12.57 3.19
N ALA A 80 -1.71 -11.32 3.29
CA ALA A 80 -2.60 -10.15 3.20
C ALA A 80 -3.07 -9.80 1.77
N ILE A 81 -2.41 -10.35 0.73
CA ILE A 81 -2.62 -9.93 -0.67
C ILE A 81 -3.41 -10.97 -1.43
N LYS A 82 -4.54 -10.59 -2.01
CA LYS A 82 -5.41 -11.39 -2.89
C LYS A 82 -5.03 -11.16 -4.36
N LEU A 83 -5.06 -12.22 -5.19
CA LEU A 83 -4.85 -12.12 -6.64
C LEU A 83 -6.18 -11.87 -7.32
N GLY A 84 -6.26 -10.81 -8.13
CA GLY A 84 -7.38 -10.64 -9.04
C GLY A 84 -7.65 -9.21 -9.43
N ASN A 85 -8.72 -9.05 -10.21
CA ASN A 85 -9.23 -7.75 -10.62
C ASN A 85 -10.14 -7.17 -9.53
N SER A 86 -9.73 -6.06 -8.92
CA SER A 86 -10.53 -5.33 -7.92
C SER A 86 -11.81 -4.71 -8.48
N LEU A 87 -11.94 -4.56 -9.80
CA LEU A 87 -13.19 -4.16 -10.45
C LEU A 87 -14.09 -5.37 -10.78
N GLY A 88 -13.64 -6.58 -10.47
CA GLY A 88 -14.35 -7.84 -10.71
C GLY A 88 -14.84 -8.51 -9.41
N PRO A 89 -15.11 -9.83 -9.47
CA PRO A 89 -15.66 -10.57 -8.33
C PRO A 89 -14.79 -10.50 -7.06
N VAL A 90 -13.46 -10.45 -7.21
CA VAL A 90 -12.54 -10.35 -6.07
C VAL A 90 -12.80 -9.06 -5.29
N GLY A 91 -12.95 -7.93 -5.98
CA GLY A 91 -13.24 -6.66 -5.33
C GLY A 91 -14.64 -6.59 -4.70
N GLN A 92 -15.64 -7.20 -5.34
CA GLN A 92 -17.00 -7.28 -4.80
C GLN A 92 -17.08 -8.13 -3.52
N ALA A 93 -16.22 -9.14 -3.40
CA ALA A 93 -16.15 -10.02 -2.25
C ALA A 93 -15.32 -9.46 -1.08
N LEU A 94 -14.73 -8.26 -1.20
CA LEU A 94 -13.99 -7.64 -0.11
C LEU A 94 -14.94 -7.12 0.96
N ALA A 95 -14.55 -7.30 2.21
CA ALA A 95 -15.22 -6.65 3.33
C ALA A 95 -15.13 -5.12 3.18
N LYS A 96 -16.03 -4.40 3.85
CA LYS A 96 -15.90 -2.94 3.93
C LYS A 96 -14.61 -2.60 4.66
N ALA A 97 -13.82 -1.70 4.08
CA ALA A 97 -12.63 -1.16 4.71
C ALA A 97 -12.99 0.13 5.46
N ASP A 98 -12.38 0.32 6.62
CA ASP A 98 -12.44 1.59 7.35
C ASP A 98 -11.54 2.63 6.68
N VAL A 99 -10.46 2.17 6.04
CA VAL A 99 -9.45 3.02 5.42
C VAL A 99 -9.20 2.59 3.96
N GLN A 100 -9.74 3.37 3.01
CA GLN A 100 -9.57 3.14 1.56
C GLN A 100 -9.23 4.41 0.77
N LEU A 101 -9.81 5.56 1.14
CA LEU A 101 -9.50 6.88 0.52
C LEU A 101 -8.05 7.33 0.81
N ALA A 102 -7.47 6.81 1.89
CA ALA A 102 -6.09 7.01 2.29
C ALA A 102 -5.07 6.63 1.23
N THR A 103 -5.34 5.55 0.51
CA THR A 103 -4.45 5.02 -0.54
C THR A 103 -4.25 6.08 -1.62
N LEU A 104 -5.32 6.75 -2.05
CA LEU A 104 -5.25 7.82 -3.04
C LEU A 104 -4.43 9.01 -2.54
N ASN A 105 -4.60 9.41 -1.29
CA ASN A 105 -3.84 10.52 -0.69
C ASN A 105 -2.35 10.16 -0.47
N TRP A 106 -2.05 8.92 -0.09
CA TRP A 106 -0.68 8.45 0.07
C TRP A 106 0.03 8.33 -1.28
N VAL A 107 -0.65 7.81 -2.31
CA VAL A 107 -0.15 7.73 -3.68
C VAL A 107 0.11 9.13 -4.24
N ASP A 108 -0.81 10.09 -4.03
CA ASP A 108 -0.61 11.48 -4.43
C ASP A 108 0.63 12.09 -3.75
N TRP A 109 0.75 11.93 -2.43
CA TRP A 109 1.93 12.42 -1.70
C TRP A 109 3.23 11.74 -2.15
N PHE A 110 3.22 10.41 -2.29
CA PHE A 110 4.40 9.64 -2.67
C PHE A 110 4.88 10.05 -4.06
N ASN A 111 3.97 10.19 -5.02
CA ASN A 111 4.32 10.52 -6.39
C ASN A 111 4.69 11.99 -6.57
N LYS A 112 3.96 12.92 -5.93
CA LYS A 112 4.08 14.36 -6.22
C LYS A 112 4.87 15.18 -5.19
N LYS A 113 5.06 14.67 -3.97
CA LYS A 113 5.60 15.47 -2.85
C LYS A 113 6.81 14.84 -2.19
N ARG A 114 6.96 13.52 -2.22
CA ARG A 114 8.12 12.84 -1.64
C ARG A 114 9.34 13.01 -2.53
N VAL A 115 10.37 13.67 -2.04
CA VAL A 115 11.69 13.70 -2.68
C VAL A 115 12.57 12.55 -2.20
N HIS A 116 13.40 12.00 -3.08
CA HIS A 116 14.27 10.87 -2.76
C HIS A 116 15.69 11.11 -3.29
N SER A 117 16.73 10.84 -2.47
CA SER A 117 18.13 11.05 -2.86
C SER A 117 18.52 10.24 -4.09
N ALA A 118 18.05 9.00 -4.20
CA ALA A 118 18.25 8.15 -5.38
C ALA A 118 17.67 8.73 -6.68
N LEU A 119 16.71 9.66 -6.58
CA LEU A 119 16.12 10.35 -7.74
C LEU A 119 16.76 11.72 -7.98
N GLY A 120 17.82 12.09 -7.25
CA GLY A 120 18.41 13.43 -7.32
C GLY A 120 17.60 14.49 -6.56
N TYR A 121 16.92 14.09 -5.48
CA TYR A 121 16.10 14.96 -4.63
C TYR A 121 14.90 15.60 -5.34
N VAL A 122 14.41 14.98 -6.41
CA VAL A 122 13.09 15.29 -7.01
C VAL A 122 12.07 14.22 -6.67
N SER A 123 10.79 14.51 -6.90
CA SER A 123 9.70 13.55 -6.71
C SER A 123 9.68 12.48 -7.81
N PRO A 124 9.07 11.30 -7.56
CA PRO A 124 8.88 10.28 -8.60
C PRO A 124 8.18 10.81 -9.85
N PHE A 125 7.19 11.69 -9.69
CA PHE A 125 6.49 12.31 -10.81
C PHE A 125 7.40 13.20 -11.66
N GLU A 126 8.18 14.07 -11.02
CA GLU A 126 9.15 14.93 -11.71
C GLU A 126 10.24 14.11 -12.39
N PHE A 127 10.78 13.09 -11.71
CA PHE A 127 11.76 12.19 -12.27
C PHE A 127 11.23 11.48 -13.52
N GLN A 128 9.99 10.98 -13.47
CA GLN A 128 9.33 10.34 -14.59
C GLN A 128 9.14 11.31 -15.76
N ALA A 129 8.67 12.55 -15.50
CA ALA A 129 8.52 13.57 -16.53
C ALA A 129 9.87 13.89 -17.22
N MET A 130 10.92 14.11 -16.43
CA MET A 130 12.28 14.34 -16.95
C MET A 130 12.80 13.15 -17.77
N TYR A 131 12.48 11.91 -17.37
CA TYR A 131 12.85 10.72 -18.12
C TYR A 131 12.16 10.68 -19.48
N TYR A 132 10.83 10.88 -19.53
CA TYR A 132 10.07 10.88 -20.78
C TYR A 132 10.45 12.02 -21.73
N ASP A 133 10.73 13.22 -21.21
CA ASP A 133 11.25 14.34 -22.01
C ASP A 133 12.60 14.02 -22.66
N LYS A 134 13.49 13.31 -21.93
CA LYS A 134 14.80 12.91 -22.46
C LYS A 134 14.70 11.83 -23.54
N ILE A 135 13.76 10.90 -23.41
CA ILE A 135 13.60 9.80 -24.37
C ILE A 135 12.64 10.12 -25.52
N ASN A 136 11.85 11.19 -25.42
CA ASN A 136 10.93 11.63 -26.47
C ASN A 136 11.08 13.14 -26.78
N PRO A 137 12.24 13.59 -27.30
CA PRO A 137 12.52 15.01 -27.54
C PRO A 137 11.67 15.64 -28.67
N LEU A 138 10.85 14.86 -29.37
CA LEU A 138 9.96 15.30 -30.44
C LEU A 138 8.55 14.83 -30.14
N GLY A 139 7.73 15.71 -29.57
CA GLY A 139 6.31 15.44 -29.34
C GLY A 139 5.61 15.04 -30.65
N GLN A 140 5.32 13.76 -30.81
CA GLN A 140 4.26 13.34 -31.73
C GLN A 140 2.94 13.41 -30.98
N VAL A 141 2.24 14.50 -31.28
CA VAL A 141 0.80 14.67 -31.16
C VAL A 141 0.07 13.43 -31.68
N ALA A 142 -0.80 12.88 -30.85
CA ALA A 142 -2.02 12.20 -31.25
C ALA A 142 -3.10 12.52 -30.21
#